data_AF-A0A8I1GSA7-F1
#
_entry.id   AF-A0A8I1GSA7-F1
#
_cell.length_a   1.000
_cell.length_b   1.000
_cell.length_c   1.000
_cell.angle_alpha   90.00
_cell.angle_beta   90.00
_cell.angle_gamma   90.00
#
_symmetry.space_group_name_H-M   'P 1'
#
loop_
_entity.id
_entity.type
_entity.pdbx_description
1 polymer ?
#
loop_
_entity_poly.entity_id
_entity_poly.type
_entity_poly.pdbx_seq_one_letter_code
_entity_poly.pdbx_strand_id
1 'polypeptide(L)'
;TINGKVDTTALPKWDSVVQANVEYIGPRNETEKRLVTIWSSVLGVEPSTISVHDNFFELGGHSLLATQVVSRLQEVFQTKLPLR
;
A
#
# COMPACT_ATOMS: atom_id res chain seq x y z
N THR A 1 -22.27 23.95 9.38
CA THR A 1 -23.38 24.73 8.78
C THR A 1 -24.60 24.74 9.71
N ILE A 2 -25.50 25.72 9.58
CA ILE A 2 -26.70 25.93 10.42
C ILE A 2 -27.80 24.85 10.26
N ASN A 3 -27.44 23.66 9.79
CA ASN A 3 -28.34 22.52 9.60
C ASN A 3 -27.56 21.21 9.75
N GLY A 4 -26.94 20.96 10.91
CA GLY A 4 -26.48 19.64 11.38
C GLY A 4 -25.60 18.77 10.45
N LYS A 5 -25.26 19.22 9.25
CA LYS A 5 -24.46 18.51 8.26
C LYS A 5 -23.01 18.89 8.48
N VAL A 6 -22.21 17.86 8.73
CA VAL A 6 -20.76 17.95 8.77
C VAL A 6 -20.30 18.55 7.44
N ASP A 7 -19.58 19.66 7.55
CA ASP A 7 -19.08 20.42 6.42
C ASP A 7 -17.78 19.78 5.94
N THR A 8 -17.88 18.88 4.96
CA THR A 8 -16.75 18.06 4.49
C THR A 8 -15.67 18.86 3.76
N THR A 9 -15.97 20.11 3.37
CA THR A 9 -15.01 21.06 2.78
C THR A 9 -14.24 21.85 3.83
N ALA A 10 -14.74 21.91 5.07
CA ALA A 10 -14.06 22.50 6.22
C ALA A 10 -13.20 21.49 6.99
N LEU A 11 -13.18 20.22 6.56
CA LEU A 11 -12.21 19.28 7.06
C LEU A 11 -10.82 19.81 6.69
N PRO A 12 -9.90 19.94 7.67
CA PRO A 12 -8.50 20.15 7.35
C PRO A 12 -8.12 19.10 6.31
N LYS A 13 -7.51 19.53 5.21
CA LYS A 13 -6.73 18.59 4.41
C LYS A 13 -5.67 18.09 5.37
N TRP A 14 -5.86 16.88 5.87
CA TRP A 14 -4.77 16.16 6.47
C TRP A 14 -3.82 15.95 5.30
N ASP A 15 -2.87 16.86 5.15
CA ASP A 15 -1.63 16.52 4.49
C ASP A 15 -1.20 15.26 5.25
N SER A 16 -1.36 14.10 4.61
CA SER A 16 -0.98 12.80 5.14
C SER A 16 0.54 12.76 5.26
N VAL A 17 1.10 13.63 6.09
CA VAL A 17 2.48 13.67 6.52
C VAL A 17 2.49 13.08 7.91
N VAL A 18 2.01 11.84 7.99
CA VAL A 18 2.72 10.88 8.82
C VAL A 18 3.77 10.30 7.88
N GLN A 19 4.78 11.12 7.54
CA GLN A 19 6.08 10.57 7.19
C GLN A 19 6.57 9.92 8.47
N ALA A 20 6.15 8.68 8.69
CA ALA A 20 6.91 7.79 9.54
C ALA A 20 8.34 7.88 8.99
N ASN A 21 9.29 8.30 9.84
CA ASN A 21 10.73 8.33 9.56
C ASN A 21 11.25 6.90 9.36
N VAL A 22 10.64 6.14 8.47
CA VAL A 22 11.08 4.81 8.07
C VAL A 22 12.11 5.06 6.99
N GLU A 23 13.36 4.78 7.33
CA GLU A 23 14.45 4.80 6.37
C GLU A 23 14.08 3.91 5.18
N TYR A 24 14.18 4.45 3.96
CA TYR A 24 13.92 3.68 2.77
C TYR A 24 14.93 2.52 2.68
N ILE A 25 14.40 1.30 2.76
CA ILE A 25 15.14 0.07 2.52
C ILE A 25 14.58 -0.58 1.25
N GLY A 26 15.39 -0.61 0.20
CA GLY A 26 15.07 -1.29 -1.06
C GLY A 26 15.09 -2.83 -0.93
N PRO A 27 14.58 -3.55 -1.94
CA PRO A 27 14.51 -5.00 -1.91
C PRO A 27 15.91 -5.65 -1.95
N ARG A 28 16.15 -6.62 -1.07
CA ARG A 28 17.45 -7.24 -0.81
C ARG A 28 17.63 -8.60 -1.48
N ASN A 29 16.53 -9.23 -1.87
CA ASN A 29 16.51 -10.54 -2.53
C ASN A 29 15.44 -10.60 -3.63
N GLU A 30 15.46 -11.67 -4.43
CA GLU A 30 14.53 -11.85 -5.55
C GLU A 30 13.07 -11.94 -5.12
N THR A 31 12.78 -12.47 -3.93
CA THR A 31 11.41 -12.50 -3.39
C THR A 31 10.93 -11.08 -3.11
N GLU A 32 11.71 -10.28 -2.39
CA GLU A 32 11.38 -8.87 -2.09
C GLU A 32 11.23 -8.04 -3.37
N LYS A 33 12.09 -8.25 -4.38
CA LYS A 33 11.94 -7.57 -5.68
C LYS A 33 10.59 -7.87 -6.33
N ARG A 34 10.19 -9.15 -6.35
CA ARG A 34 8.89 -9.58 -6.90
C ARG A 34 7.73 -9.00 -6.11
N LEU A 35 7.82 -8.97 -4.78
CA LEU A 35 6.81 -8.35 -3.91
C LEU A 35 6.64 -6.87 -4.26
N VAL A 36 7.73 -6.11 -4.34
CA VAL A 36 7.74 -4.68 -4.69
C VAL A 36 7.13 -4.47 -6.08
N THR A 37 7.46 -5.28 -7.08
CA THR A 37 6.85 -5.19 -8.41
C THR A 37 5.34 -5.42 -8.38
N ILE A 38 4.86 -6.42 -7.63
CA ILE A 38 3.44 -6.70 -7.51
C ILE A 38 2.72 -5.54 -6.81
N TRP A 39 3.27 -5.04 -5.70
CA TRP A 39 2.70 -3.92 -4.97
C TRP A 39 2.67 -2.64 -5.80
N SER A 40 3.77 -2.29 -6.46
CA SER A 40 3.85 -1.15 -7.38
C SER A 40 2.76 -1.22 -8.45
N SER A 41 2.57 -2.38 -9.07
CA SER A 41 1.54 -2.55 -10.10
C SER A 41 0.11 -2.49 -9.57
N VAL A 42 -0.14 -2.89 -8.32
CA VAL A 42 -1.48 -2.85 -7.73
C VAL A 42 -1.80 -1.46 -7.17
N LEU A 43 -0.84 -0.81 -6.52
CA LEU A 43 -0.99 0.52 -5.92
C LEU A 43 -0.89 1.65 -6.95
N GLY A 44 -0.29 1.39 -8.11
CA GLY A 44 -0.06 2.41 -9.14
C GLY A 44 1.03 3.40 -8.77
N VAL A 45 2.04 2.96 -8.01
CA VAL A 45 3.18 3.78 -7.56
C VAL A 45 4.48 3.21 -8.11
N GLU A 46 5.55 4.02 -8.16
CA GLU A 46 6.85 3.56 -8.65
C GLU A 46 7.48 2.52 -7.69
N PRO A 47 8.14 1.46 -8.18
CA PRO A 47 8.82 0.48 -7.33
C PRO A 47 9.85 1.08 -6.37
N SER A 48 10.48 2.19 -6.77
CA SER A 48 11.49 2.91 -5.97
C SER A 48 10.89 3.64 -4.77
N THR A 49 9.57 3.84 -4.71
CA THR A 49 8.91 4.48 -3.56
C THR A 49 8.43 3.49 -2.51
N ILE A 50 8.60 2.19 -2.73
CA ILE A 50 8.17 1.14 -1.81
C ILE A 50 9.39 0.58 -1.08
N SER A 51 9.45 0.79 0.23
CA SER A 51 10.39 0.11 1.11
C SER A 51 9.88 -1.26 1.54
N VAL A 52 10.79 -2.19 1.82
CA VAL A 52 10.47 -3.52 2.37
C VAL A 52 9.78 -3.48 3.75
N HIS A 53 9.84 -2.34 4.44
CA HIS A 53 9.18 -2.12 5.75
C HIS A 53 7.92 -1.27 5.64
N ASP A 54 7.51 -0.86 4.45
CA ASP A 54 6.32 -0.03 4.28
C ASP A 54 5.05 -0.80 4.61
N ASN A 55 4.11 -0.08 5.19
CA ASN A 55 2.77 -0.58 5.42
C ASN A 55 1.92 -0.41 4.15
N PHE A 56 1.34 -1.50 3.66
CA PHE A 56 0.48 -1.52 2.47
C PHE A 56 -0.66 -0.48 2.52
N PHE A 57 -1.29 -0.31 3.69
CA PHE A 57 -2.44 0.59 3.85
C PHE A 57 -2.02 2.06 3.93
N GLU A 58 -0.83 2.34 4.48
CA GLU A 58 -0.26 3.69 4.50
C GLU A 58 0.13 4.16 3.10
N LEU A 59 0.50 3.24 2.21
CA LEU A 59 0.74 3.50 0.79
C LEU A 59 -0.56 3.65 -0.04
N GLY A 60 -1.74 3.72 0.59
CA GLY A 60 -3.03 3.84 -0.08
C GLY A 60 -3.69 2.51 -0.44
N GLY A 61 -3.14 1.38 0.01
CA GLY A 61 -3.75 0.07 -0.12
C GLY A 61 -5.06 -0.07 0.65
N HIS A 62 -5.97 -0.89 0.16
CA HIS A 62 -7.23 -1.25 0.83
C HIS A 62 -7.63 -2.69 0.50
N SER A 63 -8.70 -3.21 1.11
CA SER A 63 -9.04 -4.65 1.07
C SER A 63 -9.18 -5.23 -0.35
N LEU A 64 -9.76 -4.48 -1.29
CA LEU A 64 -9.87 -4.92 -2.69
C LEU A 64 -8.47 -5.09 -3.33
N LEU A 65 -7.56 -4.13 -3.09
CA LEU A 65 -6.19 -4.20 -3.60
C LEU A 65 -5.41 -5.33 -2.91
N ALA A 66 -5.61 -5.55 -1.61
CA ALA A 66 -4.99 -6.66 -0.89
C ALA A 66 -5.39 -8.02 -1.49
N THR A 67 -6.66 -8.19 -1.86
CA THR A 67 -7.14 -9.39 -2.58
C THR A 67 -6.43 -9.55 -3.92
N GLN A 68 -6.25 -8.47 -4.69
CA GLN A 68 -5.52 -8.51 -5.97
C GLN A 68 -4.04 -8.87 -5.78
N VAL A 69 -3.38 -8.32 -4.74
CA VAL A 69 -2.01 -8.68 -4.38
C VAL A 69 -1.94 -10.19 -4.10
N VAL A 70 -2.82 -10.73 -3.25
CA VAL A 70 -2.81 -12.16 -2.92
C VAL A 70 -3.00 -13.03 -4.17
N SER A 71 -3.93 -12.69 -5.06
CA SER A 71 -4.12 -13.44 -6.33
C SER A 71 -2.82 -13.50 -7.14
N ARG A 72 -2.17 -12.34 -7.34
CA ARG A 72 -0.91 -12.25 -8.10
C ARG A 72 0.24 -12.97 -7.42
N LEU A 73 0.31 -12.93 -6.09
CA LEU A 73 1.32 -13.67 -5.33
C LEU A 73 1.15 -15.18 -5.50
N GLN A 74 -0.08 -15.69 -5.46
CA GLN A 74 -0.34 -17.11 -5.66
C GLN A 74 0.07 -17.57 -7.07
N GLU A 75 -0.17 -16.75 -8.08
CA GLU A 75 0.28 -17.01 -9.47
C GLU A 75 1.81 -16.99 -9.60
N VAL A 76 2.49 -16.00 -9.04
CA VAL A 76 3.94 -15.83 -9.19
C VAL A 76 4.72 -16.86 -8.38
N PHE A 77 4.28 -17.15 -7.16
CA PHE A 77 5.00 -18.05 -6.24
C PHE A 77 4.46 -19.48 -6.24
N GLN A 78 3.39 -19.76 -6.99
CA GLN A 78 2.76 -21.10 -7.09
C GLN A 78 2.42 -21.69 -5.71
N THR A 79 2.10 -20.83 -4.74
CA THR A 79 1.84 -21.19 -3.35
C THR A 79 0.49 -20.64 -2.92
N LYS A 80 -0.25 -21.37 -2.07
CA LYS A 80 -1.51 -20.89 -1.51
C LYS A 80 -1.23 -20.00 -0.30
N LEU A 81 -1.47 -18.70 -0.47
CA LEU A 81 -1.40 -17.72 0.62
C LEU A 81 -2.80 -17.45 1.17
N PRO A 82 -3.09 -17.74 2.45
CA PRO A 82 -4.35 -17.34 3.06
C PRO A 82 -4.37 -15.83 3.29
N LEU A 83 -5.47 -15.16 2.93
CA LEU A 83 -5.75 -13.79 3.36
C LEU A 83 -6.25 -13.84 4.81
N ARG A 84 -5.62 -13.12 5.73
CA ARG A 84 -5.99 -13.05 7.16
C ARG A 84 -6.10 -11.60 7.61
#